data_AF-A0A1X7UMS8-F1
#
_entry.id   AF-A0A1X7UMS8-F1
#
_cell.length_a   1.000
_cell.length_b   1.000
_cell.length_c   1.000
_cell.angle_alpha   90.00
_cell.angle_beta   90.00
_cell.angle_gamma   90.00
#
_symmetry.space_group_name_H-M   'P 1'
#
loop_
_entity.id
_entity.type
_entity.pdbx_description
1 polymer ?
#
loop_
_entity_poly.entity_id
_entity_poly.type
_entity_poly.pdbx_seq_one_letter_code
_entity_poly.pdbx_strand_id
1 'polypeptide(L)'
;MSRDDFKFEEEFSHLNIDCPICLNIIISEPRKTSCCGRHFCKACISKVTGSCPLCRGECQTYTDKKFKRIVYSKTVQCMKKRKGVTGCGWKGELRFLKDHFSTSCPYVIVQCLQECDQKDILRIDLDDHLENHCPMQPVECPFSWLGCDEWPLRKDVEKHYSDTKHAEHFEVAYRRLLMANKQFNFFLDNLEKNNAYFNMRCYWLGNELDVLKKKHDELKNSHDKLLKHFKIISIIVVILILVVLLV
;
A
#
# COMPACT_ATOMS: atom_id res chain seq x y z
N MET A 1 -8.37 -11.37 32.61
CA MET A 1 -7.54 -10.27 33.12
C MET A 1 -6.76 -10.82 34.30
N SER A 2 -5.49 -11.11 34.08
CA SER A 2 -4.53 -11.60 35.08
C SER A 2 -3.95 -10.43 35.88
N ARG A 3 -3.34 -10.71 37.03
CA ARG A 3 -2.57 -9.72 37.82
C ARG A 3 -1.45 -9.11 37.00
N ASP A 4 -0.84 -9.88 36.11
CA ASP A 4 0.31 -9.44 35.30
C ASP A 4 -0.09 -8.54 34.12
N ASP A 5 -1.40 -8.38 33.87
CA ASP A 5 -1.91 -7.57 32.76
C ASP A 5 -1.84 -6.06 33.05
N PHE A 6 -1.74 -5.66 34.33
CA PHE A 6 -1.75 -4.26 34.75
C PHE A 6 -0.99 -4.02 36.06
N LYS A 7 -0.66 -2.75 36.33
CA LYS A 7 -0.05 -2.31 37.59
C LYS A 7 -0.84 -1.13 38.16
N PHE A 8 -1.12 -1.12 39.47
CA PHE A 8 -1.70 0.06 40.13
C PHE A 8 -0.67 1.20 40.18
N GLU A 9 -1.11 2.43 39.97
CA GLU A 9 -0.20 3.60 40.05
C GLU A 9 0.22 3.91 41.49
N GLU A 10 -0.69 3.75 42.45
CA GLU A 10 -0.40 3.94 43.87
C GLU A 10 -0.56 2.61 44.62
N GLU A 11 0.25 2.40 45.65
CA GLU A 11 0.13 1.23 46.51
C GLU A 11 -0.99 1.41 47.54
N PHE A 12 -1.88 0.43 47.63
CA PHE A 12 -3.06 0.48 48.50
C PHE A 12 -3.13 -0.74 49.43
N SER A 13 -2.03 -1.04 50.13
CA SER A 13 -1.88 -2.22 51.00
C SER A 13 -2.99 -2.38 52.04
N HIS A 14 -3.60 -1.28 52.49
CA HIS A 14 -4.69 -1.26 53.48
C HIS A 14 -6.03 -1.82 52.96
N LEU A 15 -6.23 -1.88 51.64
CA LEU A 15 -7.52 -2.28 51.05
C LEU A 15 -7.70 -3.80 50.95
N ASN A 16 -6.69 -4.64 51.23
CA ASN A 16 -6.81 -6.11 51.17
C ASN A 16 -7.49 -6.61 49.88
N ILE A 17 -7.05 -6.08 48.73
CA ILE A 17 -7.66 -6.33 47.42
C ILE A 17 -7.41 -7.74 46.88
N ASP A 18 -6.48 -8.46 47.49
CA ASP A 18 -6.08 -9.80 47.10
C ASP A 18 -6.92 -10.86 47.83
N CYS A 19 -7.43 -11.84 47.09
CA CYS A 19 -8.13 -12.96 47.67
C CYS A 19 -7.15 -13.87 48.40
N PRO A 20 -7.34 -14.15 49.70
CA PRO A 20 -6.42 -15.02 50.46
C PRO A 20 -6.38 -16.49 49.98
N ILE A 21 -7.34 -16.91 49.14
CA ILE A 21 -7.44 -18.31 48.67
C ILE A 21 -6.72 -18.48 47.33
N CYS A 22 -7.02 -17.63 46.34
CA CYS A 22 -6.45 -17.75 44.99
C CYS A 22 -5.35 -16.74 44.68
N LEU A 23 -5.05 -15.82 45.60
CA LEU A 23 -4.02 -14.77 45.50
C LEU A 23 -4.21 -13.78 44.33
N ASN A 24 -5.35 -13.86 43.64
CA ASN A 24 -5.75 -12.92 42.60
C ASN A 24 -6.48 -11.71 43.18
N ILE A 25 -6.43 -10.60 42.45
CA ILE A 25 -7.18 -9.38 42.76
C ILE A 25 -8.68 -9.68 42.68
N ILE A 26 -9.44 -9.23 43.68
CA ILE A 26 -10.89 -9.46 43.79
C ILE A 26 -11.63 -8.44 42.91
N ILE A 27 -11.76 -8.76 41.63
CA ILE A 27 -12.45 -7.92 40.65
C ILE A 27 -13.91 -8.38 40.48
N SER A 28 -14.14 -9.69 40.42
CA SER A 28 -15.45 -10.29 40.24
C SER A 28 -16.11 -10.67 41.58
N GLU A 29 -17.28 -10.09 41.83
CA GLU A 29 -18.17 -10.42 42.97
C GLU A 29 -17.46 -10.56 44.34
N PRO A 30 -16.95 -9.45 44.91
CA PRO A 30 -16.29 -9.47 46.22
C PRO A 30 -17.26 -9.86 47.33
N ARG A 31 -16.86 -10.85 48.14
CA ARG A 31 -17.59 -11.32 49.31
C ARG A 31 -16.84 -10.98 50.58
N LYS A 32 -17.48 -10.28 51.51
CA LYS A 32 -16.93 -9.91 52.81
C LYS A 32 -17.46 -10.84 53.89
N THR A 33 -16.60 -11.30 54.79
CA THR A 33 -16.99 -12.12 55.96
C THR A 33 -17.51 -11.24 57.09
N SER A 34 -18.51 -11.73 57.83
CA SER A 34 -19.04 -11.03 59.02
C SER A 34 -18.09 -11.07 60.23
N CYS A 35 -17.26 -12.11 60.36
CA CYS A 35 -16.42 -12.33 61.54
C CYS A 35 -15.17 -11.44 61.58
N CYS A 36 -14.37 -11.43 60.50
CA CYS A 36 -13.08 -10.73 60.43
C CYS A 36 -13.05 -9.65 59.35
N GLY A 37 -14.16 -9.44 58.64
CA GLY A 37 -14.28 -8.37 57.65
C GLY A 37 -13.44 -8.55 56.39
N ARG A 38 -12.89 -9.74 56.13
CA ARG A 38 -12.00 -9.99 54.98
C ARG A 38 -12.79 -10.23 53.69
N HIS A 39 -12.24 -9.76 52.58
CA HIS A 39 -12.75 -10.00 51.23
C HIS A 39 -12.19 -11.27 50.58
N PHE A 40 -13.05 -11.95 49.84
CA PHE A 40 -12.73 -13.12 49.02
C PHE A 40 -13.49 -13.05 47.69
N CYS A 41 -12.99 -13.75 46.67
CA CYS A 41 -13.77 -14.01 45.46
C CYS A 41 -14.96 -14.91 45.80
N LYS A 42 -16.15 -14.63 45.25
CA LYS A 42 -17.33 -15.51 45.39
C LYS A 42 -17.02 -16.95 45.02
N ALA A 43 -16.33 -17.17 43.90
CA ALA A 43 -15.93 -18.49 43.43
C ALA A 43 -14.99 -19.25 44.38
N CYS A 44 -14.21 -18.53 45.20
CA CYS A 44 -13.31 -19.13 46.18
C CYS A 44 -14.03 -19.43 47.49
N ILE A 45 -14.74 -18.44 48.05
CA ILE A 45 -15.36 -18.60 49.37
C ILE A 45 -16.57 -19.54 49.36
N SER A 46 -17.25 -19.70 48.22
CA SER A 46 -18.36 -20.65 48.07
C SER A 46 -17.92 -22.12 48.13
N LYS A 47 -16.64 -22.41 47.90
CA LYS A 47 -16.06 -23.75 48.00
C LYS A 47 -15.62 -24.11 49.42
N VAL A 48 -15.58 -23.12 50.32
CA VAL A 48 -15.18 -23.33 51.70
C VAL A 48 -16.40 -23.83 52.48
N THR A 49 -16.27 -24.99 53.10
CA THR A 49 -17.25 -25.56 54.00
C THR A 49 -16.81 -25.37 55.46
N GLY A 50 -17.74 -25.02 56.35
CA GLY A 50 -17.46 -24.84 57.77
C GLY A 50 -17.02 -23.41 58.11
N SER A 51 -15.96 -23.27 58.91
CA SER A 51 -15.54 -22.00 59.48
C SER A 51 -14.76 -21.09 58.52
N CYS A 52 -14.63 -19.81 58.88
CA CYS A 52 -13.87 -18.82 58.11
C CYS A 52 -12.44 -19.32 57.80
N PRO A 53 -11.96 -19.24 56.55
CA PRO A 53 -10.61 -19.68 56.16
C PRO A 53 -9.47 -18.99 56.90
N LEU A 54 -9.68 -17.80 57.44
CA LEU A 54 -8.63 -16.98 58.06
C LEU A 54 -8.66 -17.03 59.59
N CYS A 55 -9.83 -16.83 60.19
CA CYS A 55 -9.94 -16.75 61.66
C CYS A 55 -10.59 -17.98 62.30
N ARG A 56 -11.06 -18.94 61.50
CA ARG A 56 -11.78 -20.15 61.95
C ARG A 56 -13.05 -19.90 62.77
N GLY A 57 -13.54 -18.66 62.82
CA GLY A 57 -14.83 -18.32 63.42
C GLY A 57 -16.01 -18.64 62.49
N GLU A 58 -17.20 -18.80 63.09
CA GLU A 58 -18.45 -18.87 62.34
C GLU A 58 -18.72 -17.54 61.63
N CYS A 59 -19.07 -17.59 60.35
CA CYS A 59 -19.31 -16.38 59.59
C CYS A 59 -20.27 -16.55 58.42
N GLN A 60 -21.04 -15.50 58.18
CA GLN A 60 -21.78 -15.34 56.94
C GLN A 60 -20.96 -14.50 55.96
N THR A 61 -21.21 -14.68 54.66
CA THR A 61 -20.62 -13.86 53.61
C THR A 61 -21.68 -13.00 52.94
N TYR A 62 -21.33 -11.75 52.64
CA TYR A 62 -22.22 -10.83 51.93
C TYR A 62 -21.46 -10.08 50.83
N THR A 63 -22.18 -9.57 49.84
CA THR A 63 -21.58 -8.84 48.73
C THR A 63 -21.24 -7.41 49.16
N ASP A 64 -20.00 -6.99 48.96
CA ASP A 64 -19.54 -5.64 49.29
C ASP A 64 -19.46 -4.76 48.03
N LYS A 65 -20.58 -4.09 47.71
CA LYS A 65 -20.66 -3.19 46.55
C LYS A 65 -19.76 -1.97 46.70
N LYS A 66 -19.51 -1.49 47.93
CA LYS A 66 -18.66 -0.32 48.19
C LYS A 66 -17.20 -0.66 47.91
N PHE A 67 -16.74 -1.80 48.41
CA PHE A 67 -15.41 -2.34 48.09
C PHE A 67 -15.19 -2.46 46.58
N LYS A 68 -16.16 -3.04 45.86
CA LYS A 68 -16.10 -3.13 44.39
C LYS A 68 -15.89 -1.76 43.75
N ARG A 69 -16.70 -0.75 44.11
CA ARG A 69 -16.56 0.61 43.53
C ARG A 69 -15.19 1.22 43.80
N ILE A 70 -14.65 1.08 45.01
CA ILE A 70 -13.36 1.63 45.39
C ILE A 70 -12.23 0.97 44.59
N VAL A 71 -12.23 -0.36 44.46
CA VAL A 71 -11.22 -1.08 43.69
C VAL A 71 -11.30 -0.71 42.20
N TYR A 72 -12.50 -0.62 41.64
CA TYR A 72 -12.71 -0.28 40.22
C TYR A 72 -12.37 1.18 39.87
N SER A 73 -12.40 2.10 40.84
CA SER A 73 -12.02 3.51 40.63
C SER A 73 -10.52 3.76 40.79
N LYS A 74 -9.71 2.73 41.05
CA LYS A 74 -8.26 2.89 41.12
C LYS A 74 -7.65 2.97 39.72
N THR A 75 -6.69 3.88 39.56
CA THR A 75 -5.92 4.01 38.32
C THR A 75 -4.91 2.88 38.20
N VAL A 76 -4.86 2.30 36.99
CA VAL A 76 -3.93 1.25 36.61
C VAL A 76 -3.26 1.58 35.29
N GLN A 77 -2.04 1.08 35.12
CA GLN A 77 -1.29 1.09 33.88
C GLN A 77 -1.36 -0.28 33.22
N CYS A 78 -1.62 -0.31 31.91
CA CYS A 78 -1.56 -1.51 31.09
C CYS A 78 -0.12 -2.03 30.99
N MET A 79 0.08 -3.32 31.26
CA MET A 79 1.40 -3.98 31.21
C MET A 79 1.62 -4.78 29.92
N LYS A 80 0.66 -4.78 28.98
CA LYS A 80 0.84 -5.41 27.67
C LYS A 80 1.94 -4.69 26.90
N LYS A 81 2.83 -5.48 26.29
CA LYS A 81 3.99 -5.00 25.54
C LYS A 81 4.42 -6.03 24.50
N ARG A 82 5.04 -5.54 23.43
CA ARG A 82 5.82 -6.37 22.50
C ARG A 82 7.24 -6.49 23.03
N LYS A 83 7.88 -7.65 22.81
CA LYS A 83 9.28 -7.87 23.20
C LYS A 83 10.19 -6.86 22.51
N GLY A 84 11.02 -6.15 23.27
CA GLY A 84 11.95 -5.14 22.74
C GLY A 84 11.32 -3.78 22.40
N VAL A 85 10.05 -3.54 22.73
CA VAL A 85 9.34 -2.28 22.45
C VAL A 85 8.78 -1.69 23.74
N THR A 86 8.59 -0.37 23.75
CA THR A 86 7.84 0.35 24.80
C THR A 86 6.44 -0.25 24.95
N GLY A 87 6.00 -0.45 26.20
CA GLY A 87 4.69 -1.02 26.50
C GLY A 87 3.51 -0.17 26.01
N CYS A 88 2.28 -0.68 26.20
CA CYS A 88 1.05 -0.05 25.70
C CYS A 88 0.90 1.43 26.07
N GLY A 89 1.41 1.84 27.24
CA GLY A 89 1.32 3.22 27.72
C GLY A 89 -0.05 3.64 28.24
N TRP A 90 -1.10 2.83 28.02
CA TRP A 90 -2.45 3.13 28.51
C TRP A 90 -2.50 3.19 30.03
N LYS A 91 -3.19 4.21 30.53
CA LYS A 91 -3.47 4.46 31.94
C LYS A 91 -4.91 4.90 32.09
N GLY A 92 -5.59 4.41 33.13
CA GLY A 92 -6.98 4.76 33.40
C GLY A 92 -7.54 3.99 34.58
N GLU A 93 -8.81 4.22 34.92
CA GLU A 93 -9.46 3.45 35.97
C GLU A 93 -9.54 1.96 35.61
N LEU A 94 -9.37 1.08 36.59
CA LEU A 94 -9.45 -0.37 36.45
C LEU A 94 -10.75 -0.82 35.76
N ARG A 95 -11.86 -0.09 35.97
CA ARG A 95 -13.15 -0.36 35.31
C ARG A 95 -13.08 -0.35 33.78
N PHE A 96 -12.20 0.48 33.20
CA PHE A 96 -12.08 0.65 31.75
C PHE A 96 -10.99 -0.23 31.13
N LEU A 97 -10.21 -0.95 31.94
CA LEU A 97 -9.12 -1.79 31.45
C LEU A 97 -9.62 -2.93 30.54
N LYS A 98 -10.77 -3.52 30.86
CA LYS A 98 -11.38 -4.56 30.02
C LYS A 98 -11.78 -4.00 28.66
N ASP A 99 -12.39 -2.81 28.65
CA ASP A 99 -12.82 -2.15 27.42
C ASP A 99 -11.60 -1.78 26.57
N HIS A 100 -10.55 -1.23 27.18
CA HIS A 100 -9.26 -0.99 26.54
C HIS A 100 -8.69 -2.23 25.84
N PHE A 101 -8.67 -3.40 26.51
CA PHE A 101 -8.22 -4.65 25.88
C PHE A 101 -9.07 -5.04 24.67
N SER A 102 -10.38 -4.83 24.75
CA SER A 102 -11.29 -5.19 23.66
C SER A 102 -11.22 -4.24 22.46
N THR A 103 -10.98 -2.95 22.67
CA THR A 103 -11.14 -1.92 21.62
C THR A 103 -9.84 -1.32 21.12
N SER A 104 -8.84 -1.12 21.98
CA SER A 104 -7.75 -0.18 21.67
C SER A 104 -6.35 -0.64 22.05
N CYS A 105 -6.19 -1.71 22.83
CA CYS A 105 -4.86 -2.18 23.21
C CYS A 105 -4.16 -2.81 21.99
N PRO A 106 -2.98 -2.28 21.57
CA PRO A 106 -2.26 -2.80 20.41
C PRO A 106 -1.59 -4.16 20.67
N TYR A 107 -1.29 -4.46 21.94
CA TYR A 107 -0.47 -5.60 22.34
C TYR A 107 -1.27 -6.73 23.00
N VAL A 108 -2.59 -6.77 22.76
CA VAL A 108 -3.41 -7.95 23.07
C VAL A 108 -3.41 -8.90 21.89
N ILE A 109 -3.47 -10.19 22.20
CA ILE A 109 -3.66 -11.24 21.21
C ILE A 109 -5.10 -11.18 20.72
N VAL A 110 -5.27 -11.21 19.41
CA VAL A 110 -6.56 -11.25 18.71
C VAL A 110 -6.61 -12.46 17.79
N GLN A 111 -7.81 -12.94 17.51
CA GLN A 111 -8.01 -14.04 16.57
C GLN A 111 -7.97 -13.50 15.13
N CYS A 112 -7.40 -14.28 14.21
CA CYS A 112 -7.46 -13.98 12.79
C CYS A 112 -8.92 -13.97 12.29
N LEU A 113 -9.29 -12.97 11.48
CA LEU A 113 -10.63 -12.87 10.88
C LEU A 113 -10.90 -13.99 9.86
N GLN A 114 -9.85 -14.54 9.24
CA GLN A 114 -9.94 -15.69 8.32
C GLN A 114 -9.81 -17.03 9.05
N GLU A 115 -9.85 -17.03 10.39
CA GLU A 115 -9.78 -18.23 11.23
C GLU A 115 -8.60 -19.16 10.91
N CYS A 116 -7.45 -18.58 10.58
CA CYS A 116 -6.22 -19.35 10.39
C CYS A 116 -5.72 -19.94 11.74
N ASP A 117 -4.84 -20.94 11.65
CA ASP A 117 -4.33 -21.64 12.84
C ASP A 117 -3.37 -20.82 13.72
N GLN A 118 -3.01 -19.60 13.31
CA GLN A 118 -2.08 -18.75 14.05
C GLN A 118 -2.78 -18.10 15.26
N LYS A 119 -2.27 -18.39 16.47
CA LYS A 119 -2.89 -18.01 17.75
C LYS A 119 -2.25 -16.81 18.44
N ASP A 120 -1.07 -16.38 18.01
CA ASP A 120 -0.27 -15.34 18.67
C ASP A 120 -0.19 -14.04 17.86
N ILE A 121 -1.31 -13.63 17.26
CA ILE A 121 -1.38 -12.38 16.47
C ILE A 121 -1.70 -11.23 17.42
N LEU A 122 -0.81 -10.25 17.52
CA LEU A 122 -1.10 -9.00 18.24
C LEU A 122 -2.03 -8.14 17.41
N ARG A 123 -2.92 -7.36 18.05
CA ARG A 123 -3.81 -6.42 17.33
C ARG A 123 -3.05 -5.51 16.37
N ILE A 124 -1.90 -4.99 16.78
CA ILE A 124 -1.04 -4.13 15.94
C ILE A 124 -0.51 -4.82 14.69
N ASP A 125 -0.41 -6.15 14.70
CA ASP A 125 0.09 -6.96 13.59
C ASP A 125 -1.04 -7.57 12.76
N LEU A 126 -2.31 -7.34 13.12
CA LEU A 126 -3.44 -7.99 12.47
C LEU A 126 -3.56 -7.57 11.00
N ASP A 127 -3.40 -6.29 10.70
CA ASP A 127 -3.52 -5.77 9.33
C ASP A 127 -2.43 -6.35 8.43
N ASP A 128 -1.17 -6.28 8.86
CA ASP A 128 -0.03 -6.88 8.15
C ASP A 128 -0.14 -8.41 8.04
N HIS A 129 -0.67 -9.08 9.07
CA HIS A 129 -0.97 -10.49 8.98
C HIS A 129 -1.96 -10.77 7.85
N LEU A 130 -3.10 -10.08 7.80
CA LEU A 130 -4.12 -10.30 6.77
C LEU A 130 -3.59 -9.97 5.37
N GLU A 131 -2.84 -8.88 5.24
CA GLU A 131 -2.33 -8.41 3.94
C GLU A 131 -1.21 -9.29 3.37
N ASN A 132 -0.29 -9.77 4.22
CA ASN A 132 0.98 -10.34 3.75
C ASN A 132 1.23 -11.79 4.17
N HIS A 133 0.67 -12.23 5.30
CA HIS A 133 1.09 -13.48 5.95
C HIS A 133 0.00 -14.54 6.08
N CYS A 134 -1.27 -14.14 6.05
CA CYS A 134 -2.37 -15.03 6.36
C CYS A 134 -2.54 -16.09 5.27
N PRO A 135 -2.38 -17.39 5.59
CA PRO A 135 -2.49 -18.46 4.61
C PRO A 135 -3.93 -18.65 4.10
N MET A 136 -4.90 -18.23 4.91
CA MET A 136 -6.33 -18.32 4.63
C MET A 136 -6.90 -17.04 4.00
N GLN A 137 -6.08 -16.02 3.74
CA GLN A 137 -6.53 -14.82 3.04
C GLN A 137 -6.68 -15.14 1.54
N PRO A 138 -7.85 -14.88 0.93
CA PRO A 138 -8.00 -14.88 -0.52
C PRO A 138 -7.16 -13.75 -1.13
N VAL A 139 -6.38 -14.06 -2.16
CA VAL A 139 -5.53 -13.09 -2.86
C VAL A 139 -5.84 -13.11 -4.34
N GLU A 140 -5.74 -11.95 -4.98
CA GLU A 140 -5.89 -11.84 -6.43
C GLU A 140 -4.76 -12.63 -7.11
N CYS A 141 -5.12 -13.43 -8.12
CA CYS A 141 -4.12 -14.13 -8.91
C CYS A 141 -3.19 -13.12 -9.62
N PRO A 142 -1.85 -13.27 -9.57
CA PRO A 142 -0.92 -12.39 -10.28
C PRO A 142 -1.06 -12.38 -11.81
N PHE A 143 -1.87 -13.27 -12.37
CA PHE A 143 -2.23 -13.31 -13.78
C PHE A 143 -3.63 -12.77 -14.06
N SER A 144 -4.21 -11.98 -13.15
CA SER A 144 -5.51 -11.31 -13.38
C SER A 144 -5.49 -10.40 -14.60
N TRP A 145 -4.37 -9.72 -14.85
CA TRP A 145 -4.16 -8.92 -16.07
C TRP A 145 -4.15 -9.75 -17.36
N LEU A 146 -3.95 -11.07 -17.30
CA LEU A 146 -4.10 -12.01 -18.42
C LEU A 146 -5.52 -12.58 -18.54
N GLY A 147 -6.43 -12.22 -17.63
CA GLY A 147 -7.83 -12.67 -17.60
C GLY A 147 -8.13 -13.78 -16.59
N CYS A 148 -7.28 -14.01 -15.59
CA CYS A 148 -7.62 -14.91 -14.48
C CYS A 148 -8.44 -14.17 -13.41
N ASP A 149 -9.73 -14.48 -13.30
CA ASP A 149 -10.64 -13.83 -12.34
C ASP A 149 -10.73 -14.56 -10.98
N GLU A 150 -9.85 -15.53 -10.72
CA GLU A 150 -9.86 -16.32 -9.49
C GLU A 150 -9.13 -15.63 -8.32
N TRP A 151 -9.62 -15.92 -7.11
CA TRP A 151 -9.08 -15.41 -5.84
C TRP A 151 -8.71 -16.59 -4.93
N PRO A 152 -7.65 -17.34 -5.26
CA PRO A 152 -7.22 -18.48 -4.44
C PRO A 152 -6.81 -18.04 -3.03
N LEU A 153 -6.88 -18.97 -2.07
CA LEU A 153 -6.25 -18.76 -0.77
C LEU A 153 -4.74 -18.64 -0.94
N ARG A 154 -4.09 -17.76 -0.18
CA ARG A 154 -2.64 -17.55 -0.26
C ARG A 154 -1.84 -18.85 -0.23
N LYS A 155 -2.21 -19.80 0.65
CA LYS A 155 -1.54 -21.11 0.76
C LYS A 155 -1.68 -21.98 -0.50
N ASP A 156 -2.70 -21.74 -1.32
CA ASP A 156 -3.07 -22.54 -2.48
C ASP A 156 -2.69 -21.83 -3.80
N VAL A 157 -2.11 -20.63 -3.78
CA VAL A 157 -1.71 -19.87 -4.98
C VAL A 157 -0.78 -20.67 -5.89
N GLU A 158 0.21 -21.35 -5.31
CA GLU A 158 1.20 -22.12 -6.08
C GLU A 158 0.55 -23.33 -6.77
N LYS A 159 -0.39 -23.99 -6.08
CA LYS A 159 -1.20 -25.07 -6.66
C LYS A 159 -2.17 -24.53 -7.72
N HIS A 160 -2.76 -23.36 -7.49
CA HIS A 160 -3.58 -22.69 -8.48
C HIS A 160 -2.80 -22.42 -9.78
N TYR A 161 -1.49 -22.13 -9.73
CA TYR A 161 -0.68 -22.01 -10.95
C TYR A 161 -0.56 -23.30 -11.77
N SER A 162 -0.43 -24.46 -11.11
CA SER A 162 -0.31 -25.76 -11.80
C SER A 162 -1.65 -26.29 -12.30
N ASP A 163 -2.72 -26.02 -11.56
CA ASP A 163 -4.01 -26.66 -11.79
C ASP A 163 -4.91 -25.88 -12.74
N THR A 164 -4.66 -24.57 -12.89
CA THR A 164 -5.49 -23.71 -13.73
C THR A 164 -4.98 -23.53 -15.15
N LYS A 165 -5.90 -23.04 -15.97
CA LYS A 165 -5.73 -22.72 -17.38
C LYS A 165 -4.86 -21.49 -17.66
N HIS A 166 -3.93 -21.13 -16.77
CA HIS A 166 -2.98 -20.05 -17.07
C HIS A 166 -2.25 -20.30 -18.39
N ALA A 167 -1.91 -21.56 -18.69
CA ALA A 167 -1.36 -21.94 -19.97
C ALA A 167 -2.25 -21.53 -21.18
N GLU A 168 -3.58 -21.65 -21.07
CA GLU A 168 -4.50 -21.19 -22.11
C GLU A 168 -4.48 -19.66 -22.25
N HIS A 169 -4.47 -18.92 -21.14
CA HIS A 169 -4.37 -17.46 -21.15
C HIS A 169 -3.03 -16.99 -21.75
N PHE A 170 -1.92 -17.64 -21.38
CA PHE A 170 -0.60 -17.37 -21.96
C PHE A 170 -0.56 -17.65 -23.46
N GLU A 171 -1.12 -18.76 -23.91
CA GLU A 171 -1.16 -19.11 -25.33
C GLU A 171 -1.96 -18.07 -26.14
N VAL A 172 -3.11 -17.62 -25.62
CA VAL A 172 -3.90 -16.56 -26.26
C VAL A 172 -3.13 -15.24 -26.30
N ALA A 173 -2.49 -14.84 -25.20
CA ALA A 173 -1.68 -13.62 -25.15
C ALA A 173 -0.48 -13.69 -26.11
N TYR A 174 0.22 -14.84 -26.16
CA TYR A 174 1.34 -15.07 -27.05
C TYR A 174 0.93 -15.00 -28.53
N ARG A 175 -0.21 -15.61 -28.90
CA ARG A 175 -0.75 -15.51 -30.26
C ARG A 175 -1.05 -14.07 -30.66
N ARG A 176 -1.67 -13.28 -29.78
CA ARG A 176 -1.93 -11.85 -30.02
C ARG A 176 -0.63 -11.07 -30.23
N LEU A 177 0.37 -11.31 -29.38
CA LEU A 177 1.69 -10.69 -29.51
C LEU A 177 2.36 -11.04 -30.85
N LEU A 178 2.31 -12.32 -31.26
CA LEU A 178 2.87 -12.78 -32.52
C LEU A 178 2.17 -12.13 -33.73
N MET A 179 0.84 -11.99 -33.68
CA MET A 179 0.08 -11.30 -34.72
C MET A 179 0.43 -9.81 -34.80
N ALA A 180 0.51 -9.12 -33.65
CA ALA A 180 0.89 -7.72 -33.59
C ALA A 180 2.32 -7.50 -34.11
N ASN A 181 3.26 -8.38 -33.75
CA ASN A 181 4.63 -8.33 -34.24
C ASN A 181 4.71 -8.52 -35.76
N LYS A 182 3.95 -9.48 -36.32
CA LYS A 182 3.84 -9.65 -37.78
C LYS A 182 3.28 -8.40 -38.47
N GLN A 183 2.24 -7.78 -37.91
CA GLN A 183 1.68 -6.54 -38.45
C GLN A 183 2.70 -5.41 -38.41
N PHE A 184 3.42 -5.26 -37.30
CA PHE A 184 4.45 -4.24 -37.14
C PHE A 184 5.58 -4.40 -38.17
N ASN A 185 6.10 -5.62 -38.35
CA ASN A 185 7.14 -5.87 -39.35
C ASN A 185 6.65 -5.61 -40.78
N PHE A 186 5.40 -5.96 -41.09
CA PHE A 186 4.80 -5.62 -42.38
C PHE A 186 4.74 -4.09 -42.60
N PHE A 187 4.41 -3.32 -41.56
CA PHE A 187 4.45 -1.86 -41.65
C PHE A 187 5.87 -1.33 -41.84
N LEU A 188 6.87 -1.87 -41.14
CA LEU A 188 8.27 -1.50 -41.31
C LEU A 188 8.74 -1.73 -42.75
N ASP A 189 8.48 -2.90 -43.33
CA ASP A 189 8.84 -3.21 -44.72
C ASP A 189 8.25 -2.20 -45.72
N ASN A 190 7.00 -1.76 -45.49
CA ASN A 190 6.36 -0.78 -46.35
C ASN A 190 6.96 0.62 -46.18
N LEU A 191 7.33 1.01 -44.96
CA LEU A 191 8.01 2.27 -44.70
C LEU A 191 9.38 2.30 -45.39
N GLU A 192 10.14 1.21 -45.34
CA GLU A 192 11.44 1.10 -46.02
C GLU A 192 11.29 1.26 -47.54
N LYS A 193 10.31 0.58 -48.15
CA LYS A 193 10.03 0.72 -49.59
C LYS A 193 9.63 2.13 -49.98
N ASN A 194 8.76 2.76 -49.19
CA ASN A 194 8.32 4.14 -49.43
C ASN A 194 9.48 5.13 -49.28
N ASN A 195 10.34 4.95 -48.28
CA ASN A 195 11.52 5.76 -48.08
C ASN A 195 12.50 5.63 -49.27
N ALA A 196 12.73 4.40 -49.76
CA ALA A 196 13.55 4.16 -50.95
C ALA A 196 12.97 4.88 -52.20
N TYR A 197 11.66 4.81 -52.42
CA TYR A 197 10.98 5.53 -53.50
C TYR A 197 11.15 7.05 -53.36
N PHE A 198 10.93 7.59 -52.15
CA PHE A 198 11.08 9.03 -51.89
C PHE A 198 12.52 9.50 -52.11
N ASN A 199 13.51 8.75 -51.62
CA ASN A 199 14.93 9.05 -51.83
C ASN A 199 15.28 9.08 -53.32
N MET A 200 14.79 8.11 -54.10
CA MET A 200 14.99 8.09 -55.55
C MET A 200 14.38 9.33 -56.23
N ARG A 201 13.19 9.75 -55.80
CA ARG A 201 12.54 10.95 -56.33
C ARG A 201 13.28 12.23 -55.95
N CYS A 202 13.76 12.35 -54.72
CA CYS A 202 14.58 13.48 -54.28
C CYS A 202 15.87 13.58 -55.09
N TYR A 203 16.52 12.45 -55.37
CA TYR A 203 17.69 12.40 -56.23
C TYR A 203 17.40 12.94 -57.64
N TRP A 204 16.30 12.47 -58.26
CA TRP A 204 15.88 12.96 -59.58
C TRP A 204 15.57 14.46 -59.61
N LEU A 205 14.80 14.95 -58.64
CA LEU A 205 14.49 16.37 -58.52
C LEU A 205 15.74 17.22 -58.28
N GLY A 206 16.71 16.71 -57.52
CA GLY A 206 18.01 17.35 -57.32
C GLY A 206 18.74 17.55 -58.64
N ASN A 207 18.84 16.50 -59.46
CA ASN A 207 19.47 16.58 -60.78
C ASN A 207 18.75 17.56 -61.71
N GLU A 208 17.42 17.54 -61.74
CA GLU A 208 16.62 18.45 -62.58
C GLU A 208 16.79 19.91 -62.16
N LEU A 209 16.82 20.17 -60.85
CA LEU A 209 17.09 21.49 -60.29
C LEU A 209 18.47 22.00 -60.70
N ASP A 210 19.50 21.15 -60.70
CA ASP A 210 20.85 21.55 -61.11
C ASP A 210 20.93 21.87 -62.62
N VAL A 211 20.18 21.17 -63.46
CA VAL A 211 20.04 21.51 -64.89
C VAL A 211 19.37 22.88 -65.05
N LEU A 212 18.28 23.13 -64.33
CA LEU A 212 17.58 24.42 -64.38
C LEU A 212 18.43 25.57 -63.89
N LYS A 213 19.23 25.38 -62.82
CA LYS A 213 20.19 26.36 -62.33
C LYS A 213 21.22 26.74 -63.41
N LYS A 214 21.80 25.75 -64.09
CA LYS A 214 22.75 26.01 -65.20
C LYS A 214 22.12 26.84 -66.32
N LYS A 215 20.92 26.47 -66.76
CA LYS A 215 20.17 27.24 -67.78
C LYS A 215 19.87 28.66 -67.32
N HIS A 216 19.47 28.82 -66.07
CA HIS A 216 19.24 30.15 -65.49
C HIS A 216 20.51 31.01 -65.53
N ASP A 217 21.66 30.44 -65.15
CA ASP A 217 22.94 31.16 -65.16
C ASP A 217 23.39 31.54 -66.58
N GLU A 218 23.17 30.67 -67.57
CA GLU A 218 23.42 30.97 -68.98
C GLU A 218 22.54 32.12 -69.51
N LEU A 219 21.25 32.10 -69.18
CA LEU A 219 20.32 33.17 -69.55
C LEU A 219 20.68 34.49 -68.87
N LYS A 220 21.04 34.44 -67.59
CA LYS A 220 21.50 35.61 -66.84
C LYS A 220 22.76 36.22 -67.45
N ASN A 221 23.75 35.40 -67.78
CA ASN A 221 24.97 35.85 -68.45
C ASN A 221 24.67 36.49 -69.82
N SER A 222 23.75 35.90 -70.58
CA SER A 222 23.32 36.43 -71.88
C SER A 222 22.60 37.77 -71.74
N HIS A 223 21.69 37.88 -70.78
CA HIS A 223 20.99 39.12 -70.44
C HIS A 223 21.98 40.23 -70.03
N ASP A 224 22.94 39.92 -69.16
CA ASP A 224 23.96 40.89 -68.72
C ASP A 224 24.83 41.39 -69.87
N LYS A 225 25.14 40.52 -70.84
CA LYS A 225 25.85 40.89 -72.07
C LYS A 225 25.03 41.84 -72.94
N LEU A 226 23.75 41.54 -73.16
CA LEU A 226 22.84 42.43 -73.92
C LEU A 226 22.69 43.80 -73.26
N LEU A 227 22.55 43.84 -71.94
CA LEU A 227 22.51 45.10 -71.18
C LEU A 227 23.79 45.94 -71.37
N LYS A 228 24.97 45.31 -71.38
CA LYS A 228 26.23 46.01 -71.69
C LYS A 228 26.22 46.59 -73.10
N HIS A 229 25.81 45.80 -74.11
CA HIS A 229 25.68 46.30 -75.47
C HIS A 229 24.69 47.46 -75.58
N PHE A 230 23.52 47.37 -74.94
CA PHE A 230 22.52 48.43 -74.94
C PHE A 230 23.04 49.73 -74.31
N LYS A 231 23.79 49.64 -73.19
CA LYS A 231 24.45 50.80 -72.57
C LYS A 231 25.47 51.44 -73.50
N ILE A 232 26.30 50.65 -74.18
CA ILE A 232 27.27 51.15 -75.16
C ILE A 232 26.56 51.87 -76.31
N ILE A 233 25.54 51.24 -76.91
CA ILE A 233 24.75 51.84 -77.99
C ILE A 233 24.13 53.17 -77.54
N SER A 234 23.54 53.21 -76.34
CA SER A 234 22.95 54.43 -75.77
C SER A 234 23.97 55.56 -75.67
N ILE A 235 25.19 55.26 -75.21
CA ILE A 235 26.28 56.25 -75.14
C ILE A 235 26.65 56.75 -76.55
N ILE A 236 26.80 55.85 -77.52
CA ILE A 236 27.12 56.22 -78.92
C ILE A 236 26.04 57.12 -79.50
N VAL A 237 24.76 56.77 -79.32
CA VAL A 237 23.62 57.58 -79.79
C VAL A 237 23.66 58.98 -79.17
N VAL A 238 23.92 59.10 -77.87
CA VAL A 238 24.07 60.41 -77.20
C VAL A 238 25.23 61.20 -77.79
N ILE A 239 26.40 60.58 -78.04
CA ILE A 239 27.55 61.26 -78.66
C ILE A 239 27.20 61.74 -80.08
N LEU A 240 26.57 60.90 -80.90
CA LEU A 240 26.17 61.27 -82.26
C LEU A 240 25.19 62.45 -82.26
N ILE A 241 24.21 62.46 -81.35
CA ILE A 241 23.28 63.59 -81.18
C ILE A 241 24.05 64.88 -80.82
N LEU A 242 25.01 64.80 -79.90
CA LEU A 242 25.83 65.96 -79.51
C LEU A 242 26.69 66.49 -80.66
N VAL A 243 27.26 65.62 -81.50
CA VAL A 243 28.05 66.04 -82.67
C VAL A 243 27.17 66.76 -83.71
N VAL A 244 25.96 66.26 -83.97
CA VAL A 244 25.01 66.92 -84.90
C VAL A 244 24.57 68.29 -84.39
N LEU A 245 24.48 68.50 -83.07
CA LEU A 245 24.13 69.80 -82.48
C LEU A 245 25.25 70.85 -82.52
N LEU A 246 26.50 70.45 -82.81
CA LEU A 246 27.68 71.32 -82.82
C LEU A 246 28.13 71.75 -84.23
N VAL A 247 27.48 71.27 -85.29
CA VAL A 247 27.69 71.62 -86.70
C VAL A 247 26.55 72.49 -87.19
#